data_AF-A2XF84-F1
#
_entry.id   AF-A2XF84-F1
#
_cell.length_a   1.000
_cell.length_b   1.000
_cell.length_c   1.000
_cell.angle_alpha   90.00
_cell.angle_beta   90.00
_cell.angle_gamma   90.00
#
_symmetry.space_group_name_H-M   'P 1'
#
loop_
_entity.id
_entity.type
_entity.pdbx_description
1 polymer ?
#
loop_
_entity_poly.entity_id
_entity_poly.type
_entity_poly.pdbx_seq_one_letter_code
_entity_poly.pdbx_strand_id
1 'polypeptide(L)' 'MALGDDSPASYIHMVQHLIEKCMTFGMSMEECMETLSKRADVQPVVTSTVWKELEKENKEFFDKYKQLRSEKGGVSSS' A
#
# COMPACT_ATOMS: atom_id res chain seq x y z
N MET A 1 8.81 -25.75 16.80
CA MET A 1 9.20 -24.64 15.91
C MET A 1 8.23 -23.50 16.13
N ALA A 2 8.79 -22.30 16.33
CA ALA A 2 8.19 -20.96 16.47
C ALA A 2 6.72 -20.87 16.96
N LEU A 3 6.57 -20.44 18.22
CA LEU A 3 5.37 -19.77 18.70
C LEU A 3 5.04 -18.64 17.72
N GLY A 4 3.80 -18.61 17.24
CA GLY A 4 3.30 -17.55 16.39
C GLY A 4 3.58 -16.21 17.05
N ASP A 5 4.38 -15.39 16.36
CA ASP A 5 4.54 -13.98 16.71
C ASP A 5 3.26 -13.26 16.28
N ASP A 6 2.20 -13.43 17.07
CA ASP A 6 1.00 -12.59 17.07
C ASP A 6 1.33 -11.19 17.66
N SER A 7 2.52 -10.68 17.36
CA SER A 7 2.93 -9.35 17.75
C SER A 7 2.27 -8.35 16.80
N PRO A 8 1.72 -7.24 17.30
CA PRO A 8 1.20 -6.17 16.44
C PRO A 8 2.24 -5.67 15.43
N ALA A 9 3.54 -5.79 15.74
CA ALA A 9 4.61 -5.49 14.80
C ALA A 9 4.58 -6.39 13.55
N SER A 10 4.40 -7.71 13.72
CA SER A 10 4.34 -8.67 12.61
C SER A 10 3.18 -8.37 11.65
N TYR A 11 2.00 -8.03 12.20
CA TYR A 11 0.85 -7.63 11.41
C TYR A 11 1.09 -6.35 10.61
N ILE A 12 1.69 -5.32 11.23
CA ILE A 12 2.02 -4.06 10.54
C ILE A 12 3.03 -4.30 9.42
N HIS A 13 4.08 -5.09 9.67
CA HIS A 13 5.06 -5.45 8.64
C HIS A 13 4.44 -6.22 7.46
N MET A 14 3.49 -7.13 7.75
CA MET A 14 2.74 -7.82 6.69
C MET A 14 1.92 -6.84 5.86
N VAL A 15 1.19 -5.91 6.50
CA VAL A 15 0.38 -4.90 5.79
C VAL A 15 1.27 -3.95 4.97
N GLN A 16 2.41 -3.53 5.50
CA GLN A 16 3.40 -2.73 4.78
C GLN A 16 3.89 -3.45 3.51
N HIS A 17 4.29 -4.73 3.63
CA HIS A 17 4.74 -5.51 2.49
C HIS A 17 3.66 -5.64 1.40
N LEU A 18 2.42 -5.85 1.83
CA LEU A 18 1.27 -5.92 0.93
C LEU A 18 1.02 -4.58 0.21
N ILE A 19 1.17 -3.46 0.92
CA ILE A 19 1.10 -2.11 0.33
C ILE A 19 2.19 -1.91 -0.72
N GLU A 20 3.45 -2.21 -0.41
CA GLU A 20 4.57 -2.09 -1.35
C GLU A 20 4.34 -2.93 -2.62
N LYS A 21 3.78 -4.12 -2.44
CA LYS A 21 3.41 -5.01 -3.54
C LYS A 21 2.28 -4.41 -4.39
N CYS A 22 1.23 -3.86 -3.78
CA CYS A 22 0.19 -3.11 -4.50
C CYS A 22 0.76 -1.89 -5.24
N MET A 23 1.71 -1.18 -4.65
CA MET A 23 2.37 -0.04 -5.29
C MET A 23 3.16 -0.47 -6.53
N THR A 24 3.85 -1.61 -6.47
CA THR A 24 4.55 -2.21 -7.62
C THR A 24 3.60 -2.50 -8.79
N PHE A 25 2.35 -2.88 -8.52
CA PHE A 25 1.30 -3.05 -9.53
C PHE A 25 0.72 -1.73 -10.05
N GLY A 26 1.12 -0.58 -9.49
CA GLY A 26 0.60 0.73 -9.87
C GLY A 26 -0.77 1.05 -9.25
N MET A 27 -1.23 0.30 -8.25
CA MET A 27 -2.55 0.46 -7.64
C MET A 27 -2.66 1.68 -6.73
N SER A 28 -3.76 2.43 -6.85
CA SER A 28 -4.16 3.51 -5.93
C SER A 28 -4.34 3.08 -4.48
N MET A 29 -4.32 4.05 -3.57
CA MET A 29 -4.59 3.79 -2.16
C MET A 29 -5.94 3.09 -2.02
N GLU A 30 -6.95 3.54 -2.77
CA GLU A 30 -8.28 2.95 -2.80
C GLU A 30 -8.26 1.52 -3.38
N GLU A 31 -7.59 1.30 -4.50
CA GLU A 31 -7.44 -0.05 -5.07
C GLU A 31 -6.65 -1.00 -4.16
N CYS A 32 -5.63 -0.49 -3.48
CA CYS A 32 -4.87 -1.22 -2.48
C CYS A 32 -5.76 -1.61 -1.31
N MET A 33 -6.52 -0.66 -0.74
CA MET A 33 -7.49 -0.93 0.32
C MET A 33 -8.51 -2.00 -0.09
N GLU A 34 -9.09 -1.89 -1.29
CA GLU A 34 -10.06 -2.86 -1.78
C GLU A 34 -9.43 -4.25 -2.00
N THR A 35 -8.26 -4.29 -2.65
CA THR A 35 -7.55 -5.53 -2.95
C THR A 35 -7.12 -6.24 -1.67
N LEU A 36 -6.57 -5.52 -0.70
CA LEU A 36 -6.14 -6.10 0.56
C LEU A 36 -7.31 -6.54 1.42
N SER A 37 -8.42 -5.79 1.42
CA SER A 37 -9.65 -6.21 2.09
C SER A 37 -10.23 -7.48 1.47
N LYS A 38 -10.28 -7.59 0.14
CA LYS A 38 -10.85 -8.75 -0.56
C LYS A 38 -9.93 -9.98 -0.56
N ARG A 39 -8.60 -9.79 -0.67
CA ARG A 39 -7.63 -10.89 -0.86
C ARG A 39 -6.91 -11.32 0.41
N ALA A 40 -6.75 -10.42 1.38
CA ALA A 40 -5.97 -10.65 2.59
C ALA A 40 -6.77 -10.38 3.88
N ASP A 41 -8.07 -10.10 3.77
CA ASP A 41 -8.96 -9.77 4.90
C ASP A 41 -8.43 -8.61 5.76
N VAL A 42 -7.64 -7.71 5.17
CA VAL A 42 -7.08 -6.56 5.88
C VAL A 42 -8.13 -5.45 5.93
N GLN A 43 -8.37 -4.91 7.12
CA GLN A 43 -9.31 -3.80 7.25
C GLN A 43 -8.83 -2.57 6.46
N PRO A 44 -9.70 -1.96 5.63
CA PRO A 44 -9.33 -0.77 4.84
C PRO A 44 -8.77 0.37 5.68
N VAL A 45 -9.24 0.54 6.92
CA VAL A 45 -8.73 1.53 7.86
C VAL A 45 -7.28 1.28 8.27
N VAL A 46 -6.88 0.02 8.42
CA VAL A 46 -5.49 -0.35 8.72
C VAL A 46 -4.60 -0.03 7.52
N THR A 47 -4.99 -0.48 6.33
CA THR A 47 -4.26 -0.15 5.09
C THR A 47 -4.11 1.35 4.89
N SER A 48 -5.19 2.13 5.09
CA SER A 48 -5.14 3.58 4.98
C SER A 48 -4.20 4.23 6.01
N THR A 49 -4.20 3.73 7.24
CA THR A 49 -3.34 4.25 8.31
C THR A 49 -1.87 3.98 7.98
N VAL A 50 -1.51 2.72 7.68
CA VAL A 50 -0.14 2.35 7.34
C VAL A 50 0.34 3.07 6.08
N TRP A 51 -0.51 3.20 5.06
CA TRP A 51 -0.19 3.94 3.83
C TRP A 51 0.13 5.41 4.12
N LYS A 52 -0.66 6.09 4.96
CA LYS A 52 -0.44 7.50 5.32
C LYS A 52 0.86 7.69 6.10
N GLU A 53 1.17 6.80 7.04
CA GLU A 53 2.43 6.84 7.77
C GLU A 53 3.63 6.61 6.82
N LEU A 54 3.53 5.64 5.91
CA LEU A 54 4.56 5.41 4.89
C LEU A 54 4.74 6.62 3.96
N GLU A 55 3.66 7.29 3.56
CA GLU A 55 3.72 8.51 2.75
C GLU A 55 4.40 9.66 3.51
N LYS A 56 4.16 9.75 4.82
CA LYS A 56 4.76 10.78 5.67
C LYS A 56 6.26 10.54 5.87
N GLU A 57 6.68 9.30 6.11
CA GLU A 57 8.10 8.96 6.28
C GLU A 57 8.86 8.98 4.94
N ASN A 58 8.24 8.51 3.85
CA ASN A 58 8.88 8.32 2.55
C ASN A 58 8.28 9.24 1.48
N LYS A 59 8.08 10.52 1.80
CA LYS A 59 7.38 11.49 0.95
C LYS A 59 7.91 11.56 -0.49
N GLU A 60 9.22 11.54 -0.68
CA GLU A 60 9.84 11.62 -2.01
C GLU A 60 9.51 10.40 -2.89
N PHE A 61 9.41 9.21 -2.29
CA PHE A 61 9.01 7.99 -3.01
C PHE A 61 7.56 8.08 -3.45
N PHE A 62 6.67 8.48 -2.53
CA PHE A 62 5.24 8.59 -2.83
C PHE A 62 4.92 9.70 -3.82
N ASP A 63 5.68 10.79 -3.82
CA ASP A 63 5.56 11.87 -4.81
C ASP A 63 5.89 11.36 -6.22
N LYS A 64 7.06 10.74 -6.38
CA LYS A 64 7.47 10.09 -7.65
C LYS A 64 6.47 9.01 -8.08
N TYR A 65 5.98 8.22 -7.14
CA TYR A 65 5.01 7.17 -7.42
C TYR A 65 3.66 7.73 -7.91
N LYS A 66 3.17 8.80 -7.28
CA LYS A 66 1.96 9.51 -7.73
C LYS A 66 2.16 10.09 -9.13
N GLN A 67 3.30 10.73 -9.39
CA GLN A 67 3.65 11.23 -10.73
C GLN A 67 3.68 10.10 -11.77
N LEU A 68 4.38 8.99 -11.48
CA LEU A 68 4.46 7.83 -12.36
C LEU A 68 3.08 7.23 -12.66
N ARG A 69 2.19 7.16 -11.67
CA ARG A 69 0.82 6.68 -11.91
C ARG A 69 0.03 7.67 -12.75
N SER A 70 0.17 8.98 -12.51
CA SER A 70 -0.46 10.01 -13.35
C SER A 70 -0.01 9.90 -14.80
N GLU A 71 1.26 9.57 -15.05
CA GLU A 71 1.78 9.32 -16.41
C GLU A 71 1.23 8.02 -17.02
N LYS A 72 1.06 6.96 -16.22
CA LYS A 72 0.44 5.68 -16.66
C LYS A 72 -1.07 5.77 -16.90
N GLY A 73 -1.78 6.64 -16.17
CA GLY A 73 -3.21 6.90 -16.35
C GLY A 73 -3.51 8.01 -17.37
N GLY A 74 -2.47 8.69 -17.85
CA GLY A 74 -2.53 9.85 -18.73
C GLY A 74 -2.09 9.59 -20.17
N VAL A 75 -2.24 8.37 -20.71
CA VAL A 75 -2.22 8.19 -22.18
C VAL A 75 -3.60 8.54 -22.74
N SER A 76 -3.91 9.82 -22.71
CA SER A 76 -4.90 10.45 -23.58
C SER A 76 -4.45 11.89 -23.78
N SER A 77 -4.30 12.26 -25.05
CA SER A 77 -3.75 13.51 -25.61
C SER A 77 -2.22 13.65 -25.47
N SER A 78 -1.41 13.66 -26.52
CA SER A 78 -1.61 14.05 -27.93
C SER A 78 -0.76 13.21 -28.90
#